data_AF-A0A974AFB4-F1
#
_entry.id   AF-A0A974AFB4-F1
#
_cell.length_a   1.000
_cell.length_b   1.000
_cell.length_c   1.000
_cell.angle_alpha   90.00
_cell.angle_beta   90.00
_cell.angle_gamma   90.00
#
_symmetry.space_group_name_H-M   'P 1'
#
loop_
_entity.id
_entity.type
_entity.pdbx_description
1 polymer ?
#
loop_
_entity_poly.entity_id
_entity_poly.type
_entity_poly.pdbx_seq_one_letter_code
_entity_poly.pdbx_strand_id
1 'polypeptide(L)'
;MKQRPYRGNGCLQERISDELCRRRAEDRDVRSKDEVRRQRAQNLAGTAINAMADHSASLIDQSARKHDLLDGPREFRSSRQDR
;
A
#
# COMPACT_ATOMS: atom_id res chain seq x y z
N MET A 1 20.02 29.02 11.29
CA MET A 1 19.24 28.21 12.26
C MET A 1 18.87 29.09 13.45
N LYS A 2 17.58 29.35 13.70
CA LYS A 2 17.14 30.15 14.85
C LYS A 2 17.04 29.22 16.06
N GLN A 3 17.93 29.36 17.04
CA GLN A 3 17.85 28.60 18.29
C GLN A 3 16.64 29.09 19.09
N ARG A 4 15.71 28.20 19.45
CA ARG A 4 14.61 28.50 20.36
C ARG A 4 15.13 28.44 21.79
N PRO A 5 14.88 29.45 22.64
CA PRO A 5 15.35 29.42 24.03
C PRO A 5 14.63 28.32 24.81
N TYR A 6 15.41 27.45 25.46
CA TYR A 6 14.90 26.37 26.30
C TYR A 6 14.37 26.95 27.63
N ARG A 7 13.22 26.46 28.11
CA ARG A 7 12.49 27.01 29.26
C ARG A 7 12.58 26.10 30.51
N GLY A 8 13.73 25.47 30.74
CA GLY A 8 13.92 24.51 31.84
C GLY A 8 15.30 24.60 32.48
N ASN A 9 15.35 24.38 33.81
CA ASN A 9 16.55 24.51 34.66
C ASN A 9 17.46 23.25 34.67
N GLY A 10 17.28 22.34 33.71
CA GLY A 10 17.94 21.03 33.69
C GLY A 10 19.40 21.04 33.21
N CYS A 11 20.16 20.02 33.62
CA CYS A 11 21.56 19.86 33.22
C CYS A 11 21.70 19.56 31.71
N LEU A 12 22.91 19.66 31.14
CA LEU A 12 23.14 19.39 29.70
C LEU A 12 22.69 17.96 29.31
N GLN A 13 22.83 17.00 30.22
CA GLN A 13 22.51 15.60 29.98
C GLN A 13 21.00 15.37 29.86
N GLU A 14 20.20 16.01 30.71
CA GLU A 14 18.73 16.01 30.62
C GLU A 14 18.27 16.65 29.31
N ARG A 15 18.89 17.76 28.88
CA ARG A 15 18.57 18.41 27.60
C ARG A 15 18.77 17.48 26.40
N ILE A 16 19.89 16.74 26.38
CA ILE A 16 20.18 15.79 25.31
C ILE A 16 19.16 14.64 25.35
N SER A 17 18.85 14.14 26.55
CA SER A 17 17.84 13.08 26.72
C SER A 17 16.46 13.51 26.21
N ASP A 18 16.00 14.69 26.60
CA ASP A 18 14.70 15.25 26.18
C ASP A 18 14.63 15.48 24.67
N GLU A 19 15.71 15.98 24.07
CA GLU A 19 15.81 16.18 22.63
C GLU A 19 15.77 14.85 21.86
N LEU A 20 16.46 13.82 22.35
CA LEU A 20 16.40 12.48 21.77
C LEU A 20 15.00 11.86 21.87
N CYS A 21 14.32 12.03 23.01
CA CYS A 21 12.94 11.59 23.18
C CYS A 21 11.99 12.30 22.21
N ARG A 22 12.11 13.62 22.05
CA ARG A 22 11.31 14.40 21.09
C ARG A 22 11.52 13.94 19.65
N ARG A 23 12.77 13.78 19.21
CA ARG A 23 13.07 13.30 17.85
C ARG A 23 12.50 11.91 17.59
N ARG A 24 12.61 10.99 18.56
CA ARG A 24 12.02 9.65 18.45
C ARG A 24 10.49 9.69 18.34
N ALA A 25 9.83 10.62 19.02
CA ALA A 25 8.39 10.80 18.93
C ALA A 25 7.98 11.34 17.55
N GLU A 26 8.71 12.35 17.04
CA GLU A 26 8.51 12.88 15.68
C GLU A 26 8.70 11.78 14.61
N ASP A 27 9.77 10.99 14.69
CA ASP A 27 10.01 9.87 13.78
C ASP A 27 8.89 8.81 13.83
N ARG A 28 8.37 8.53 15.03
CA ARG A 28 7.25 7.60 15.21
C ARG A 28 5.97 8.15 14.56
N ASP A 29 5.68 9.43 14.73
CA ASP A 29 4.52 10.08 14.12
C ASP A 29 4.60 10.11 12.59
N VAL A 30 5.80 10.37 12.04
CA VAL A 30 6.05 10.30 10.59
C VAL A 30 5.79 8.89 10.06
N ARG A 31 6.36 7.86 10.71
CA ARG A 31 6.14 6.46 10.33
C ARG A 31 4.67 6.06 10.40
N SER A 32 3.94 6.51 11.42
CA SER A 32 2.50 6.27 11.56
C SER A 32 1.72 6.89 10.39
N LYS A 33 2.03 8.14 10.02
CA LYS A 33 1.40 8.80 8.87
C LYS A 33 1.71 8.10 7.54
N ASP A 34 2.93 7.58 7.38
CA ASP A 34 3.30 6.83 6.18
C ASP A 34 2.59 5.48 6.10
N GLU A 35 2.35 4.81 7.23
CA GLU A 35 1.56 3.56 7.25
C GLU A 35 0.11 3.82 6.84
N VAL A 36 -0.51 4.88 7.34
CA VAL A 36 -1.87 5.28 6.92
C VAL A 36 -1.93 5.59 5.42
N ARG A 37 -0.92 6.28 4.88
CA ARG A 37 -0.82 6.57 3.44
C ARG A 37 -0.64 5.29 2.62
N ARG A 38 0.19 4.37 3.08
CA ARG A 38 0.42 3.06 2.45
C ARG A 38 -0.86 2.24 2.42
N GLN A 39 -1.57 2.16 3.54
CA GLN A 39 -2.85 1.45 3.62
C GLN A 39 -3.89 2.08 2.67
N ARG A 40 -3.95 3.42 2.60
CA ARG A 40 -4.84 4.11 1.66
C ARG A 40 -4.49 3.78 0.19
N ALA A 41 -3.21 3.75 -0.15
CA ALA A 41 -2.77 3.39 -1.50
C ALA A 41 -3.12 1.94 -1.85
N GLN A 42 -2.91 1.01 -0.91
CA GLN A 42 -3.32 -0.40 -1.08
C GLN A 42 -4.83 -0.55 -1.26
N ASN A 43 -5.63 0.17 -0.48
CA ASN A 43 -7.08 0.14 -0.61
C ASN A 43 -7.52 0.65 -1.98
N LEU A 44 -6.98 1.79 -2.44
CA LEU A 44 -7.29 2.34 -3.77
C LEU A 44 -6.88 1.38 -4.90
N ALA A 45 -5.69 0.80 -4.81
CA ALA A 45 -5.22 -0.18 -5.79
C ALA A 45 -6.11 -1.43 -5.79
N GLY A 46 -6.48 -1.95 -4.61
CA GLY A 46 -7.39 -3.08 -4.47
C GLY A 46 -8.78 -2.78 -5.06
N THR A 47 -9.34 -1.59 -4.79
CA THR A 47 -10.61 -1.16 -5.37
C THR A 47 -10.52 -1.04 -6.90
N ALA A 48 -9.44 -0.47 -7.43
CA ALA A 48 -9.25 -0.35 -8.87
C ALA A 48 -9.11 -1.72 -9.55
N ILE A 49 -8.35 -2.64 -8.94
CA ILE A 49 -8.21 -4.03 -9.42
C ILE A 49 -9.57 -4.73 -9.38
N ASN A 50 -10.33 -4.62 -8.29
CA ASN A 50 -11.66 -5.21 -8.19
C ASN A 50 -12.65 -4.61 -9.21
N ALA A 51 -12.53 -3.31 -9.50
CA ALA A 51 -13.35 -2.66 -10.52
C ALA A 51 -12.97 -3.10 -11.95
N MET A 52 -11.69 -3.39 -12.20
CA MET A 52 -11.21 -3.99 -13.46
C MET A 52 -11.55 -5.48 -13.54
N ALA A 53 -11.63 -6.16 -12.40
CA ALA A 53 -11.99 -7.57 -12.28
C ALA A 53 -13.52 -7.73 -12.32
N ASP A 54 -14.10 -7.54 -13.50
CA ASP A 54 -15.26 -8.30 -13.98
C ASP A 54 -16.55 -8.34 -13.18
N HIS A 55 -16.73 -7.51 -12.15
CA HIS A 55 -18.00 -7.45 -11.43
C HIS A 55 -19.14 -6.83 -12.27
N SER A 56 -18.81 -6.08 -13.32
CA SER A 56 -19.77 -5.61 -14.34
C SER A 56 -19.99 -6.62 -15.47
N ALA A 57 -19.15 -7.65 -15.55
CA ALA A 57 -19.27 -8.66 -16.59
C ALA A 57 -20.39 -9.64 -16.22
N SER A 58 -21.17 -10.03 -17.21
CA SER A 58 -22.22 -11.02 -16.99
C SER A 58 -21.60 -12.33 -16.50
N LEU A 59 -22.38 -13.16 -15.79
CA LEU A 59 -21.95 -14.51 -15.40
C LEU A 59 -21.47 -15.34 -16.60
N ILE A 60 -22.03 -15.08 -17.78
CA ILE A 60 -21.64 -15.68 -19.05
C ILE A 60 -20.21 -15.25 -19.42
N ASP A 61 -19.92 -13.95 -19.42
CA ASP A 61 -18.59 -13.42 -19.75
C ASP A 61 -17.50 -13.87 -18.76
N GLN A 62 -17.85 -13.99 -17.48
CA GLN A 62 -16.97 -14.54 -16.47
C GLN A 62 -16.68 -16.02 -16.74
N SER A 63 -17.71 -16.81 -17.06
CA SER A 63 -17.55 -18.23 -17.41
C SER A 63 -16.72 -18.44 -18.69
N ALA A 64 -16.94 -17.61 -19.71
CA ALA A 64 -16.18 -17.66 -20.96
C ALA A 64 -14.70 -17.38 -20.70
N ARG A 65 -14.38 -16.34 -19.93
CA ARG A 65 -12.99 -16.03 -19.58
C ARG A 65 -12.33 -17.07 -18.70
N LYS A 66 -13.07 -17.67 -17.77
CA LYS A 66 -12.58 -18.82 -16.99
C LYS A 66 -12.24 -20.00 -17.92
N HIS A 67 -13.11 -20.27 -18.89
CA HIS A 67 -12.89 -21.32 -19.89
C HIS A 67 -11.67 -21.02 -20.77
N ASP A 68 -11.49 -19.76 -21.18
CA ASP A 68 -10.32 -19.34 -21.98
C ASP A 68 -9.01 -19.37 -21.17
N LEU A 69 -9.06 -19.15 -19.86
CA LEU A 69 -7.88 -19.26 -19.01
C LEU A 69 -7.39 -20.71 -18.87
N LEU A 70 -8.32 -21.65 -18.70
CA LEU A 70 -8.01 -23.07 -18.52
C LEU A 70 -7.65 -23.72 -19.86
N ASP A 71 -8.52 -23.58 -20.84
CA ASP A 71 -8.43 -24.32 -22.10
C ASP A 71 -7.75 -23.53 -23.22
N GLY A 72 -7.43 -22.26 -22.96
CA GLY A 72 -6.98 -21.32 -23.98
C GLY A 72 -8.16 -20.73 -24.76
N PRO A 73 -7.99 -19.52 -25.33
CA PRO A 73 -8.99 -18.91 -26.18
C PRO A 73 -9.33 -19.81 -27.38
N ARG A 74 -10.60 -19.83 -27.77
CA ARG A 74 -11.12 -20.74 -28.81
C ARG A 74 -10.34 -20.63 -30.12
N GLU A 75 -9.87 -19.44 -30.47
CA GLU A 75 -9.11 -19.14 -31.68
C GLU A 75 -7.75 -19.85 -31.72
N PHE A 76 -7.20 -20.21 -30.55
CA PHE A 76 -5.88 -20.82 -30.42
C PHE A 76 -5.93 -22.29 -29.99
N ARG A 77 -7.11 -22.85 -29.72
CA ARG A 77 -7.24 -24.27 -29.33
C ARG A 77 -6.70 -25.23 -30.38
N SER A 78 -6.90 -24.94 -31.67
CA SER A 78 -6.34 -25.75 -32.76
C SER A 78 -4.81 -25.66 -32.86
N SER A 79 -4.19 -24.68 -32.21
CA SER A 79 -2.74 -24.48 -32.18
C SER A 79 -2.07 -24.96 -30.89
N ARG A 80 -2.84 -25.25 -29.83
CA ARG A 80 -2.33 -25.92 -28.63
C ARG A 80 -2.02 -27.38 -28.97
N GLN A 81 -0.77 -27.65 -29.32
CA GLN A 81 -0.20 -28.99 -29.20
C GLN A 81 0.13 -29.21 -27.72
N ASP A 82 -0.79 -29.80 -26.97
CA ASP A 82 -0.43 -30.39 -25.69
C ASP A 82 0.48 -31.59 -26.00
N ARG A 83 1.78 -31.43 -25.70
CA ARG A 83 2.82 -32.46 -25.83
C ARG A 83 3.01 -33.17 -24.51
#